data_AF-A0A970FL18-F1
#
_entry.id   AF-A0A970FL18-F1
#
_cell.length_a   1.000
_cell.length_b   1.000
_cell.length_c   1.000
_cell.angle_alpha   90.00
_cell.angle_beta   90.00
_cell.angle_gamma   90.00
#
_symmetry.space_group_name_H-M   'P 1'
#
loop_
_entity.id
_entity.type
_entity.pdbx_description
1 polymer ?
#
loop_
_entity_poly.entity_id
_entity_poly.type
_entity_poly.pdbx_seq_one_letter_code
_entity_poly.pdbx_strand_id
1 'polypeptide(L)'
;MFAISIIVYVVLISFFTEIVVPDLTGIGEEISENDKTVQPSETSPVQTGEDKPEQNGDAQGNNDENGTGSEEPIIRTENEIILEELKNYEYLSYFKDENTDRYVIYKKNNPDLPYEKVITYVNIGLDHDFYENVKIAKNINSITVLVNKYNKLPDDFEPELVRLDHSYCAEGRGPQYLRKEAADAFIKMCENAKKFGLKITAYGTYRSIRTQHRIWNNAVRSGRSIEDVDNFNSRGGHSEHHTGLAVDVIKNNYSVEKTKEFEWYSKNAHKYGFIIRYPRNKEHITGYKYEPWHLRYVGDIAEKIYESGLTYDEYYVTVIEPE
;
A
#
# COMPACT_ATOMS: atom_id res chain seq x y z
N MET A 1 8.42 -20.38 59.01
CA MET A 1 8.27 -18.92 58.94
C MET A 1 9.30 -18.42 57.93
N PHE A 2 8.80 -18.00 56.77
CA PHE A 2 9.42 -17.29 55.63
C PHE A 2 10.78 -17.75 55.05
N ALA A 3 10.69 -18.32 53.84
CA ALA A 3 11.75 -18.42 52.86
C ALA A 3 11.86 -17.10 52.07
N ILE A 4 13.10 -16.67 51.80
CA ILE A 4 13.45 -15.47 51.05
C ILE A 4 13.63 -15.88 49.58
N SER A 5 12.77 -15.39 48.68
CA SER A 5 12.99 -15.44 47.23
C SER A 5 13.38 -14.05 46.74
N ILE A 6 14.59 -13.94 46.21
CA ILE A 6 15.12 -12.76 45.53
C ILE A 6 14.60 -12.79 44.09
N ILE A 7 13.77 -11.81 43.71
CA ILE A 7 13.37 -11.56 42.32
C ILE A 7 14.23 -10.41 41.80
N VAL A 8 15.03 -10.68 40.78
CA VAL A 8 15.80 -9.68 40.03
C VAL A 8 14.88 -9.06 38.97
N TYR A 9 14.57 -7.78 39.11
CA TYR A 9 13.91 -6.98 38.07
C TYR A 9 14.98 -6.45 37.10
N VAL A 10 14.91 -6.88 35.83
CA VAL A 10 15.66 -6.26 34.73
C VAL A 10 14.80 -5.13 34.18
N VAL A 11 15.20 -3.88 34.44
CA VAL A 11 14.61 -2.69 33.83
C VAL A 11 15.30 -2.45 32.49
N LEU A 12 14.61 -2.74 31.38
CA LEU A 12 15.02 -2.32 30.04
C LEU A 12 14.55 -0.88 29.81
N ILE A 13 15.48 0.06 29.95
CA ILE A 13 15.28 1.46 29.57
C ILE A 13 15.51 1.55 28.05
N SER A 14 14.44 1.59 27.27
CA SER A 14 14.50 1.94 25.84
C SER A 14 14.68 3.46 25.71
N PHE A 15 15.89 3.90 25.39
CA PHE A 15 16.13 5.26 24.93
C PHE A 15 15.62 5.40 23.50
N PHE A 16 14.46 6.03 23.31
CA PHE A 16 14.05 6.57 22.02
C PHE A 16 14.46 8.04 21.97
N THR A 17 15.41 8.36 21.10
CA THR A 17 15.71 9.73 20.70
C THR A 17 14.54 10.28 19.89
N GLU A 18 13.98 11.41 20.32
CA GLU A 18 13.03 12.19 19.54
C GLU A 18 13.70 12.65 18.24
N ILE A 19 13.32 12.05 17.11
CA ILE A 19 13.74 12.53 15.80
C ILE A 19 12.78 13.65 15.38
N VAL A 20 13.25 14.89 15.55
CA VAL A 20 12.66 16.06 14.91
C VAL A 20 12.95 15.97 13.42
N VAL A 21 11.91 15.79 12.61
CA VAL A 21 12.00 15.94 11.15
C VAL A 21 12.06 17.44 10.85
N PRO A 22 13.13 17.97 10.24
CA PRO A 22 13.23 19.40 9.97
C PRO A 22 12.22 19.82 8.90
N ASP A 23 11.52 20.92 9.18
CA ASP A 23 10.57 21.56 8.28
C ASP A 23 11.33 22.21 7.11
N LEU A 24 11.13 21.71 5.88
CA LEU A 24 11.76 22.23 4.67
C LEU A 24 10.80 23.13 3.88
N THR A 25 10.15 24.07 4.56
CA THR A 25 9.45 25.19 3.91
C THR A 25 10.41 26.36 3.72
N GLY A 26 11.11 26.39 2.60
CA GLY A 26 11.96 27.53 2.25
C GLY A 26 12.96 27.24 1.16
N ILE A 27 12.50 27.09 -0.08
CA ILE A 27 13.29 27.38 -1.29
C ILE A 27 12.32 27.60 -2.44
N GLY A 28 12.00 28.87 -2.69
CA GLY A 28 11.49 29.35 -3.98
C GLY A 28 12.67 29.68 -4.90
N GLU A 29 12.46 29.44 -6.20
CA GLU A 29 13.25 29.87 -7.39
C GLU A 29 14.74 29.43 -7.41
N GLU A 30 15.33 28.86 -8.47
CA GLU A 30 15.32 29.21 -9.89
C GLU A 30 15.39 27.95 -10.78
N ILE A 31 14.95 28.12 -12.02
CA ILE A 31 14.91 27.14 -13.09
C ILE A 31 16.20 27.31 -13.91
N SER A 32 17.00 26.26 -14.10
CA SER A 32 17.88 26.17 -15.26
C SER A 32 17.96 24.74 -15.78
N GLU A 33 17.76 24.64 -17.09
CA GLU A 33 17.78 23.45 -17.91
C GLU A 33 19.20 22.84 -17.93
N ASN A 34 19.28 21.52 -17.80
CA ASN A 34 20.12 20.71 -18.68
C ASN A 34 19.80 19.23 -18.46
N ASP A 35 18.95 18.73 -19.36
CA ASP A 35 18.66 17.33 -19.59
C ASP A 35 19.81 16.69 -20.38
N LYS A 36 20.33 15.56 -19.88
CA LYS A 36 21.14 14.62 -20.67
C LYS A 36 20.77 13.20 -20.24
N THR A 37 19.78 12.68 -20.95
CA THR A 37 19.47 11.26 -21.13
C THR A 37 20.72 10.43 -21.43
N VAL A 38 20.89 9.31 -20.70
CA VAL A 38 21.81 8.23 -21.05
C VAL A 38 20.95 7.02 -21.45
N GLN A 39 21.00 6.65 -22.73
CA GLN A 39 20.48 5.39 -23.23
C GLN A 39 21.49 4.25 -23.00
N PRO A 40 21.03 3.00 -22.78
CA PRO A 40 21.84 1.81 -22.96
C PRO A 40 21.76 1.29 -24.40
N SER A 41 22.94 0.91 -24.92
CA SER A 41 23.23 0.39 -26.25
C SER A 41 22.65 -1.00 -26.54
N GLU A 42 22.19 -1.15 -27.78
CA GLU A 42 21.84 -2.39 -28.46
C GLU A 42 23.06 -3.27 -28.76
N THR A 43 22.90 -4.59 -28.71
CA THR A 43 23.59 -5.53 -29.60
C THR A 43 22.58 -6.56 -30.13
N SER A 44 22.46 -6.61 -31.46
CA SER A 44 21.75 -7.64 -32.24
C SER A 44 22.77 -8.63 -32.85
N PRO A 45 22.40 -9.54 -33.77
CA PRO A 45 22.01 -10.93 -33.50
C PRO A 45 22.93 -11.94 -34.22
N VAL A 46 22.76 -13.24 -33.96
CA VAL A 46 23.25 -14.29 -34.88
C VAL A 46 22.12 -15.27 -35.19
N GLN A 47 21.91 -15.47 -36.48
CA GLN A 47 20.90 -16.31 -37.10
C GLN A 47 21.54 -17.58 -37.70
N THR A 48 20.69 -18.61 -37.81
CA THR A 48 20.60 -19.63 -38.87
C THR A 48 21.57 -20.82 -38.93
N GLY A 49 20.95 -21.99 -39.03
CA GLY A 49 21.51 -23.26 -39.48
C GLY A 49 20.41 -24.32 -39.51
N GLU A 50 19.70 -24.42 -40.63
CA GLU A 50 18.78 -25.50 -40.97
C GLU A 50 19.56 -26.82 -41.15
N ASP A 51 18.94 -27.97 -40.84
CA ASP A 51 18.92 -29.15 -41.73
C ASP A 51 18.08 -30.31 -41.14
N LYS A 52 17.17 -30.82 -41.98
CA LYS A 52 16.48 -32.15 -41.98
C LYS A 52 16.75 -32.73 -43.38
N PRO A 53 16.58 -34.04 -43.71
CA PRO A 53 15.65 -35.06 -43.15
C PRO A 53 16.33 -36.45 -42.99
N GLU A 54 15.74 -37.56 -42.49
CA GLU A 54 14.80 -38.55 -43.12
C GLU A 54 14.69 -39.74 -42.12
N GLN A 55 13.49 -40.16 -41.68
CA GLN A 55 12.68 -41.35 -42.07
C GLN A 55 13.12 -42.78 -41.63
N ASN A 56 12.13 -43.43 -40.99
CA ASN A 56 11.69 -44.84 -40.98
C ASN A 56 12.28 -45.88 -40.02
N GLY A 57 11.34 -46.58 -39.35
CA GLY A 57 11.57 -47.89 -38.71
C GLY A 57 10.51 -48.27 -37.68
N ASP A 58 9.37 -48.83 -38.14
CA ASP A 58 8.37 -49.51 -37.32
C ASP A 58 8.92 -50.77 -36.63
N ALA A 59 8.46 -51.06 -35.40
CA ALA A 59 8.26 -52.43 -34.93
C ALA A 59 7.27 -52.48 -33.75
N GLN A 60 6.15 -53.17 -33.98
CA GLN A 60 5.17 -53.60 -32.99
C GLN A 60 5.76 -54.67 -32.04
N GLY A 61 5.30 -54.64 -30.80
CA GLY A 61 5.45 -55.72 -29.83
C GLY A 61 4.43 -55.58 -28.72
N ASN A 62 3.29 -56.25 -28.88
CA ASN A 62 2.31 -56.50 -27.80
C ASN A 62 2.97 -57.36 -26.71
N ASN A 63 2.65 -57.09 -25.46
CA ASN A 63 2.46 -58.12 -24.44
C ASN A 63 1.48 -57.60 -23.39
N ASP A 64 0.34 -58.26 -23.33
CA ASP A 64 -0.63 -58.20 -22.25
C ASP A 64 -0.02 -58.85 -20.99
N GLU A 65 0.05 -58.14 -19.88
CA GLU A 65 0.01 -58.77 -18.56
C GLU A 65 -0.98 -58.05 -17.65
N ASN A 66 -2.04 -58.79 -17.37
CA ASN A 66 -3.09 -58.52 -16.39
C ASN A 66 -2.46 -58.62 -14.99
N GLY A 67 -2.05 -57.49 -14.43
CA GLY A 67 -1.62 -57.35 -13.04
C GLY A 67 -2.70 -56.65 -12.24
N THR A 68 -3.30 -57.34 -11.29
CA THR A 68 -4.23 -56.81 -10.28
C THR A 68 -3.63 -55.59 -9.59
N GLY A 69 -4.02 -54.39 -10.04
CA GLY A 69 -3.70 -53.15 -9.36
C GLY A 69 -4.52 -53.06 -8.08
N SER A 70 -3.91 -53.40 -6.95
CA SER A 70 -4.27 -52.70 -5.72
C SER A 70 -4.03 -51.23 -6.00
N GLU A 71 -5.07 -50.41 -6.07
CA GLU A 71 -4.91 -48.95 -6.15
C GLU A 71 -4.07 -48.54 -4.94
N GLU A 72 -2.80 -48.23 -5.18
CA GLU A 72 -1.97 -47.56 -4.19
C GLU A 72 -2.68 -46.26 -3.81
N PRO A 73 -2.78 -45.92 -2.51
CA PRO A 73 -3.39 -44.66 -2.13
C PRO A 73 -2.65 -43.54 -2.84
N ILE A 74 -3.36 -42.76 -3.67
CA ILE A 74 -2.80 -41.57 -4.32
C ILE A 74 -2.39 -40.62 -3.20
N ILE A 75 -1.09 -40.59 -2.88
CA ILE A 75 -0.52 -39.61 -1.95
C ILE A 75 -0.54 -38.28 -2.69
N ARG A 76 -1.62 -37.52 -2.51
CA ARG A 76 -1.74 -36.16 -3.04
C ARG A 76 -0.62 -35.31 -2.47
N THR A 77 0.01 -34.51 -3.33
CA THR A 77 0.97 -33.50 -2.88
C THR A 77 0.24 -32.43 -2.06
N GLU A 78 0.95 -31.78 -1.14
CA GLU A 78 0.41 -30.67 -0.36
C GLU A 78 -0.19 -29.57 -1.25
N ASN A 79 0.44 -29.28 -2.39
CA ASN A 79 -0.06 -28.30 -3.36
C ASN A 79 -1.39 -28.72 -3.98
N GLU A 80 -1.57 -30.02 -4.29
CA GLU A 80 -2.83 -30.55 -4.83
C GLU A 80 -3.96 -30.47 -3.81
N ILE A 81 -3.66 -30.73 -2.53
CA ILE A 81 -4.63 -30.59 -1.42
C ILE A 81 -5.06 -29.12 -1.30
N ILE A 82 -4.11 -28.19 -1.25
CA ILE A 82 -4.39 -26.75 -1.18
C ILE A 82 -5.21 -26.28 -2.38
N LEU A 83 -4.86 -26.74 -3.59
CA LEU A 83 -5.58 -26.40 -4.82
C LEU A 83 -7.03 -26.90 -4.78
N GLU A 84 -7.27 -28.11 -4.31
CA GLU A 84 -8.63 -28.65 -4.16
C GLU A 84 -9.45 -27.87 -3.12
N GLU A 85 -8.83 -27.47 -2.01
CA GLU A 85 -9.49 -26.64 -1.00
C GLU A 85 -9.81 -25.22 -1.53
N LEU A 86 -8.91 -24.63 -2.32
CA LEU A 86 -9.10 -23.32 -2.96
C LEU A 86 -10.33 -23.27 -3.87
N LYS A 87 -10.68 -24.37 -4.54
CA LYS A 87 -11.88 -24.45 -5.41
C LYS A 87 -13.17 -24.12 -4.65
N ASN A 88 -13.21 -24.36 -3.33
CA ASN A 88 -14.35 -23.99 -2.50
C ASN A 88 -14.53 -22.47 -2.36
N TYR A 89 -13.58 -21.66 -2.83
CA TYR A 89 -13.56 -20.21 -2.71
C TYR A 89 -13.70 -19.48 -4.06
N GLU A 90 -13.85 -20.19 -5.17
CA GLU A 90 -14.12 -19.60 -6.50
C GLU A 90 -15.42 -18.79 -6.55
N TYR A 91 -16.32 -18.96 -5.58
CA TYR A 91 -17.53 -18.15 -5.45
C TYR A 91 -17.27 -16.71 -4.99
N LEU A 92 -16.09 -16.43 -4.43
CA LEU A 92 -15.73 -15.08 -4.00
C LEU A 92 -15.57 -14.22 -5.25
N SER A 93 -16.27 -13.08 -5.32
CA SER A 93 -16.20 -12.16 -6.47
C SER A 93 -14.81 -11.57 -6.73
N TYR A 94 -13.86 -11.79 -5.82
CA TYR A 94 -12.49 -11.33 -5.92
C TYR A 94 -11.49 -12.49 -5.95
N PHE A 95 -11.95 -13.74 -6.09
CA PHE A 95 -11.05 -14.81 -6.55
C PHE A 95 -10.53 -14.42 -7.94
N LYS A 96 -9.30 -14.78 -8.30
CA LYS A 96 -8.75 -14.49 -9.63
C LYS A 96 -8.09 -15.75 -10.16
N ASP A 97 -8.67 -16.34 -11.19
CA ASP A 97 -8.19 -17.62 -11.75
C ASP A 97 -6.70 -17.54 -12.11
N GLU A 98 -6.25 -16.41 -12.67
CA GLU A 98 -4.84 -16.19 -13.05
C GLU A 98 -3.86 -16.17 -11.86
N ASN A 99 -4.36 -16.00 -10.63
CA ASN A 99 -3.54 -15.98 -9.42
C ASN A 99 -3.55 -17.31 -8.66
N THR A 100 -4.22 -18.36 -9.16
CA THR A 100 -4.38 -19.64 -8.46
C THR A 100 -3.07 -20.24 -7.97
N ASP A 101 -2.03 -20.29 -8.81
CA ASP A 101 -0.72 -20.82 -8.42
C ASP A 101 -0.07 -19.98 -7.29
N ARG A 102 -0.26 -18.66 -7.33
CA ARG A 102 0.22 -17.74 -6.29
C ARG A 102 -0.54 -17.97 -4.98
N TYR A 103 -1.85 -18.21 -5.03
CA TYR A 103 -2.64 -18.57 -3.86
C TYR A 103 -2.12 -19.86 -3.21
N VAL A 104 -1.85 -20.89 -4.02
CA VAL A 104 -1.32 -22.17 -3.53
C VAL A 104 0.03 -21.97 -2.83
N ILE A 105 0.97 -21.28 -3.49
CA ILE A 105 2.31 -21.02 -2.94
C ILE A 105 2.22 -20.20 -1.65
N TYR A 106 1.40 -19.14 -1.64
CA TYR A 106 1.27 -18.28 -0.47
C TYR A 106 0.60 -18.98 0.71
N LYS A 107 -0.43 -19.80 0.47
CA LYS A 107 -1.07 -20.63 1.50
C LYS A 107 -0.10 -21.64 2.09
N LYS A 108 0.70 -22.31 1.25
CA LYS A 108 1.72 -23.27 1.71
C LYS A 108 2.73 -22.61 2.65
N ASN A 109 3.18 -21.41 2.32
CA ASN A 109 4.13 -20.67 3.15
C ASN A 109 3.48 -20.03 4.40
N ASN A 110 2.14 -19.98 4.45
CA ASN A 110 1.36 -19.38 5.53
C ASN A 110 0.18 -20.30 5.92
N PRO A 111 0.45 -21.52 6.44
CA PRO A 111 -0.57 -22.54 6.61
C PRO A 111 -1.72 -22.12 7.54
N ASP A 112 -1.46 -21.22 8.49
CA ASP A 112 -2.46 -20.74 9.45
C ASP A 112 -3.39 -19.65 8.91
N LEU A 113 -3.06 -19.02 7.76
CA LEU A 113 -3.92 -17.99 7.18
C LEU A 113 -5.19 -18.60 6.58
N PRO A 114 -6.39 -18.06 6.88
CA PRO A 114 -7.61 -18.44 6.16
C PRO A 114 -7.47 -18.20 4.65
N TYR A 115 -8.12 -19.03 3.84
CA TYR A 115 -8.04 -18.94 2.38
C TYR A 115 -8.50 -17.59 1.84
N GLU A 116 -9.53 -17.00 2.43
CA GLU A 116 -10.01 -15.67 2.07
C GLU A 116 -8.93 -14.59 2.26
N LYS A 117 -8.10 -14.74 3.31
CA LYS A 117 -6.96 -13.85 3.56
C LYS A 117 -5.82 -14.10 2.58
N VAL A 118 -5.53 -15.35 2.25
CA VAL A 118 -4.55 -15.70 1.21
C VAL A 118 -4.93 -15.04 -0.12
N ILE A 119 -6.18 -15.24 -0.56
CA ILE A 119 -6.69 -14.67 -1.81
C ILE A 119 -6.60 -13.15 -1.78
N THR A 120 -7.06 -12.52 -0.69
CA THR A 120 -6.99 -11.07 -0.52
C THR A 120 -5.55 -10.55 -0.58
N TYR A 121 -4.62 -11.17 0.14
CA TYR A 121 -3.24 -10.70 0.28
C TYR A 121 -2.44 -10.86 -1.02
N VAL A 122 -2.62 -11.97 -1.73
CA VAL A 122 -2.01 -12.17 -3.05
C VAL A 122 -2.58 -11.19 -4.08
N ASN A 123 -3.87 -10.84 -3.98
CA ASN A 123 -4.47 -9.82 -4.85
C ASN A 123 -3.96 -8.41 -4.56
N ILE A 124 -3.60 -8.11 -3.31
CA ILE A 124 -2.87 -6.87 -2.96
C ILE A 124 -1.45 -6.91 -3.54
N GLY A 125 -0.82 -8.09 -3.59
CA GLY A 125 0.57 -8.31 -4.02
C GLY A 125 1.54 -8.60 -2.88
N LEU A 126 1.05 -8.97 -1.69
CA LEU A 126 1.86 -9.22 -0.49
C LEU A 126 2.70 -10.50 -0.53
N ASP A 127 2.60 -11.26 -1.60
CA ASP A 127 3.51 -12.34 -1.98
C ASP A 127 4.78 -11.84 -2.70
N HIS A 128 4.91 -10.53 -2.89
CA HIS A 128 6.10 -9.86 -3.42
C HIS A 128 6.59 -8.78 -2.46
N ASP A 129 7.89 -8.47 -2.52
CA ASP A 129 8.43 -7.39 -1.72
C ASP A 129 7.84 -6.04 -2.15
N PHE A 130 7.76 -5.08 -1.22
CA PHE A 130 7.26 -3.76 -1.56
C PHE A 130 8.12 -3.10 -2.63
N TYR A 131 7.44 -2.45 -3.59
CA TYR A 131 8.03 -1.88 -4.81
C TYR A 131 8.55 -2.91 -5.84
N GLU A 132 8.28 -4.20 -5.65
CA GLU A 132 8.30 -5.17 -6.74
C GLU A 132 6.97 -5.17 -7.49
N ASN A 133 7.00 -5.60 -8.75
CA ASN A 133 5.81 -5.74 -9.61
C ASN A 133 4.90 -4.49 -9.63
N VAL A 134 5.52 -3.31 -9.58
CA VAL A 134 4.82 -2.03 -9.58
C VAL A 134 3.99 -1.87 -10.86
N LYS A 135 2.72 -1.53 -10.67
CA LYS A 135 1.76 -1.24 -11.74
C LYS A 135 1.47 0.25 -11.78
N ILE A 136 1.18 0.77 -12.97
CA ILE A 136 0.54 2.08 -13.07
C ILE A 136 -0.89 1.94 -12.55
N ALA A 137 -1.27 2.81 -11.61
CA ALA A 137 -2.59 2.82 -11.01
C ALA A 137 -3.66 2.98 -12.08
N LYS A 138 -4.76 2.23 -11.96
CA LYS A 138 -5.92 2.34 -12.85
C LYS A 138 -6.79 3.52 -12.42
N ASN A 139 -7.54 4.10 -13.37
CA ASN A 139 -8.50 5.17 -13.10
C ASN A 139 -7.90 6.33 -12.28
N ILE A 140 -6.73 6.83 -12.70
CA ILE A 140 -5.88 7.77 -11.93
C ILE A 140 -6.59 9.06 -11.48
N ASN A 141 -7.68 9.47 -12.15
CA ASN A 141 -8.49 10.63 -11.79
C ASN A 141 -9.67 10.29 -10.85
N SER A 142 -9.91 9.02 -10.55
CA SER A 142 -10.98 8.58 -9.65
C SER A 142 -10.71 9.02 -8.21
N ILE A 143 -11.76 9.37 -7.47
CA ILE A 143 -11.70 9.57 -6.01
C ILE A 143 -11.22 8.28 -5.30
N THR A 144 -11.53 7.12 -5.88
CA THR A 144 -11.20 5.81 -5.33
C THR A 144 -9.87 5.23 -5.83
N VAL A 145 -9.03 6.01 -6.53
CA VAL A 145 -7.73 5.50 -7.02
C VAL A 145 -6.91 4.89 -5.88
N LEU A 146 -6.39 3.67 -6.07
CA LEU A 146 -5.44 3.06 -5.15
C LEU A 146 -4.02 3.49 -5.53
N VAL A 147 -3.35 4.18 -4.61
CA VAL A 147 -1.94 4.53 -4.70
C VAL A 147 -1.26 3.98 -3.45
N ASN A 148 -0.28 3.11 -3.65
CA ASN A 148 0.47 2.44 -2.58
C ASN A 148 1.82 1.95 -3.14
N LYS A 149 2.54 1.08 -2.42
CA LYS A 149 3.85 0.59 -2.85
C LYS A 149 3.82 -0.32 -4.10
N TYR A 150 2.66 -0.86 -4.47
CA TYR A 150 2.46 -1.67 -5.69
C TYR A 150 1.78 -0.91 -6.82
N ASN A 151 1.10 0.21 -6.54
CA ASN A 151 0.32 0.99 -7.51
C ASN A 151 0.82 2.44 -7.52
N LYS A 152 1.47 2.82 -8.62
CA LYS A 152 2.11 4.13 -8.81
C LYS A 152 1.30 4.98 -9.78
N LEU A 153 1.19 6.28 -9.52
CA LEU A 153 0.70 7.24 -10.51
C LEU A 153 1.73 7.45 -11.64
N PRO A 154 1.29 7.83 -12.86
CA PRO A 154 2.20 8.32 -13.89
C PRO A 154 3.09 9.45 -13.39
N ASP A 155 4.33 9.52 -13.87
CA ASP A 155 5.33 10.49 -13.37
C ASP A 155 4.97 11.95 -13.64
N ASP A 156 4.14 12.18 -14.66
CA ASP A 156 3.59 13.47 -15.08
C ASP A 156 2.18 13.74 -14.52
N PHE A 157 1.67 12.87 -13.63
CA PHE A 157 0.34 13.07 -13.06
C PHE A 157 0.27 14.33 -12.20
N GLU A 158 -0.69 15.19 -12.53
CA GLU A 158 -1.04 16.39 -11.79
C GLU A 158 -2.57 16.55 -11.76
N PRO A 159 -3.21 16.53 -10.59
CA PRO A 159 -4.65 16.73 -10.49
C PRO A 159 -5.01 18.22 -10.53
N GLU A 160 -6.27 18.50 -10.86
CA GLU A 160 -6.86 19.83 -10.65
C GLU A 160 -7.03 20.10 -9.15
N LEU A 161 -6.56 21.26 -8.69
CA LEU A 161 -6.46 21.59 -7.27
C LEU A 161 -7.12 22.92 -6.95
N VAL A 162 -7.71 22.99 -5.75
CA VAL A 162 -8.16 24.23 -5.14
C VAL A 162 -7.33 24.53 -3.91
N ARG A 163 -7.03 25.81 -3.72
CA ARG A 163 -6.33 26.30 -2.53
C ARG A 163 -7.29 26.34 -1.35
N LEU A 164 -6.87 25.79 -0.21
CA LEU A 164 -7.60 25.97 1.05
C LEU A 164 -7.39 27.38 1.60
N ASP A 165 -8.46 27.96 2.15
CA ASP A 165 -8.33 29.20 2.92
C ASP A 165 -7.40 28.99 4.12
N HIS A 166 -6.61 30.03 4.44
CA HIS A 166 -5.59 29.94 5.48
C HIS A 166 -6.18 29.60 6.86
N SER A 167 -7.44 29.95 7.14
CA SER A 167 -8.11 29.63 8.39
C SER A 167 -8.31 28.13 8.65
N TYR A 168 -8.19 27.28 7.61
CA TYR A 168 -8.23 25.83 7.72
C TYR A 168 -6.83 25.18 7.75
N CYS A 169 -5.77 25.97 7.62
CA CYS A 169 -4.39 25.48 7.61
C CYS A 169 -3.76 25.57 9.01
N ALA A 170 -2.85 24.67 9.33
CA ALA A 170 -2.03 24.78 10.54
C ALA A 170 -1.12 26.01 10.44
N GLU A 171 -0.83 26.63 11.59
CA GLU A 171 0.06 27.79 11.66
C GLU A 171 1.47 27.44 11.19
N GLY A 172 2.14 28.38 10.52
CA GLY A 172 3.48 28.19 9.97
C GLY A 172 3.56 27.33 8.71
N ARG A 173 2.43 26.82 8.21
CA ARG A 173 2.39 26.03 6.96
C ARG A 173 2.19 26.93 5.75
N GLY A 174 2.87 26.58 4.65
CA GLY A 174 2.64 27.22 3.35
C GLY A 174 1.24 26.93 2.79
N PRO A 175 0.91 27.47 1.60
CA PRO A 175 -0.37 27.22 0.95
C PRO A 175 -0.67 25.72 0.82
N GLN A 176 -1.90 25.33 1.18
CA GLN A 176 -2.38 23.95 1.13
C GLN A 176 -3.36 23.80 -0.03
N TYR A 177 -3.32 22.65 -0.70
CA TYR A 177 -4.09 22.37 -1.91
C TYR A 177 -4.67 20.96 -1.86
N LEU A 178 -5.95 20.84 -2.20
CA LEU A 178 -6.65 19.57 -2.32
C LEU A 178 -7.46 19.58 -3.62
N ARG A 179 -7.84 18.41 -4.12
CA ARG A 179 -8.92 18.33 -5.11
C ARG A 179 -10.19 18.89 -4.51
N LYS A 180 -11.04 19.49 -5.35
CA LYS A 180 -12.22 20.25 -4.90
C LYS A 180 -13.13 19.43 -3.98
N GLU A 181 -13.39 18.18 -4.32
CA GLU A 181 -14.26 17.27 -3.56
C GLU A 181 -13.71 17.00 -2.15
N ALA A 182 -12.40 16.74 -2.05
CA ALA A 182 -11.72 16.56 -0.77
C ALA A 182 -11.65 17.87 0.03
N ALA A 183 -11.44 19.01 -0.64
CA ALA A 183 -11.41 20.32 0.00
C ALA A 183 -12.76 20.68 0.65
N ASP A 184 -13.86 20.54 -0.09
CA ASP A 184 -15.21 20.84 0.39
C ASP A 184 -15.58 19.92 1.57
N ALA A 185 -15.24 18.64 1.47
CA ALA A 185 -15.45 17.66 2.53
C ALA A 185 -14.62 17.98 3.78
N PHE A 186 -13.34 18.33 3.61
CA PHE A 186 -12.45 18.69 4.70
C PHE A 186 -12.92 19.94 5.44
N ILE A 187 -13.33 20.98 4.70
CA ILE A 187 -13.91 22.20 5.26
C ILE A 187 -15.16 21.87 6.09
N LYS A 188 -16.07 21.06 5.55
CA LYS A 188 -17.29 20.63 6.27
C LYS A 188 -16.96 19.87 7.56
N MET A 189 -15.95 18.99 7.53
CA MET A 189 -15.48 18.29 8.72
C MET A 189 -14.93 19.27 9.77
N CYS A 190 -14.09 20.22 9.36
CA CYS A 190 -13.53 21.25 10.23
C CYS A 190 -14.63 22.12 10.86
N GLU A 191 -15.60 22.59 10.08
CA GLU A 191 -16.72 23.41 10.58
C GLU A 191 -17.60 22.65 11.58
N ASN A 192 -17.82 21.35 11.36
CA ASN A 192 -18.57 20.54 12.31
C ASN A 192 -17.76 20.24 13.58
N ALA A 193 -16.46 20.00 13.48
CA ALA A 193 -15.59 19.84 14.64
C ALA A 193 -15.56 21.12 15.51
N LYS A 194 -15.53 22.30 14.89
CA LYS A 194 -15.58 23.61 15.59
C LYS A 194 -16.80 23.76 16.49
N LYS A 195 -17.95 23.17 16.15
CA LYS A 195 -19.17 23.19 16.99
C LYS A 195 -18.96 22.49 18.34
N PHE A 196 -17.98 21.61 18.45
CA PHE A 196 -17.57 20.94 19.68
C PHE A 196 -16.35 21.61 20.35
N GLY A 197 -15.95 22.80 19.88
CA GLY A 197 -14.76 23.50 20.37
C GLY A 197 -13.44 22.88 19.91
N LEU A 198 -13.46 22.02 18.89
CA LEU A 198 -12.29 21.33 18.35
C LEU A 198 -11.74 22.05 17.12
N LYS A 199 -10.42 22.09 16.96
CA LYS A 199 -9.76 22.75 15.83
C LYS A 199 -8.93 21.76 15.02
N ILE A 200 -9.54 21.21 13.98
CA ILE A 200 -8.83 20.39 12.97
C ILE A 200 -8.28 21.33 11.89
N THR A 201 -7.01 21.16 11.52
CA THR A 201 -6.32 21.98 10.52
C THR A 201 -5.50 21.14 9.57
N ALA A 202 -5.41 21.54 8.31
CA ALA A 202 -4.53 20.92 7.33
C ALA A 202 -3.06 21.25 7.64
N TYR A 203 -2.27 20.22 7.92
CA TYR A 203 -0.83 20.31 8.16
C TYR A 203 -0.01 20.03 6.89
N GLY A 204 -0.47 19.07 6.08
CA GLY A 204 0.13 18.70 4.80
C GLY A 204 -0.94 18.19 3.84
N THR A 205 -0.88 18.59 2.57
CA THR A 205 -1.89 18.27 1.55
C THR A 205 -1.20 17.84 0.26
N TYR A 206 -1.61 18.34 -0.92
CA TYR A 206 -0.97 17.99 -2.17
C TYR A 206 0.54 18.23 -2.14
N ARG A 207 1.27 17.27 -2.71
CA ARG A 207 2.71 17.33 -2.92
C ARG A 207 2.99 16.76 -4.29
N SER A 208 3.70 17.52 -5.15
CA SER A 208 4.01 17.05 -6.49
C SER A 208 4.97 15.85 -6.48
N ILE A 209 4.88 14.99 -7.50
CA ILE A 209 5.76 13.82 -7.68
C ILE A 209 7.22 14.25 -7.70
N ARG A 210 7.54 15.33 -8.43
CA ARG A 210 8.88 15.95 -8.45
C ARG A 210 9.40 16.31 -7.05
N THR A 211 8.55 16.90 -6.21
CA THR A 211 8.94 17.27 -4.84
C THR A 211 9.23 16.02 -4.00
N GLN A 212 8.40 14.99 -4.13
CA GLN A 212 8.60 13.72 -3.42
C GLN A 212 9.90 13.01 -3.84
N HIS A 213 10.22 13.00 -5.13
CA HIS A 213 11.52 12.49 -5.60
C HIS A 213 12.69 13.22 -4.95
N ARG A 214 12.62 14.56 -4.82
CA ARG A 214 13.67 15.33 -4.15
C ARG A 214 13.79 14.96 -2.67
N ILE A 215 12.66 14.84 -1.96
CA ILE A 215 12.62 14.44 -0.54
C ILE A 215 13.28 13.07 -0.36
N TRP A 216 12.87 12.08 -1.15
CA TRP A 216 13.40 10.72 -1.08
C TRP A 216 14.90 10.68 -1.40
N ASN A 217 15.32 11.32 -2.50
CA ASN A 217 16.73 11.36 -2.91
C ASN A 217 17.62 12.04 -1.87
N ASN A 218 17.13 13.10 -1.22
CA ASN A 218 17.87 13.78 -0.16
C ASN A 218 18.04 12.88 1.09
N ALA A 219 17.02 12.09 1.44
CA ALA A 219 17.10 11.16 2.55
C ALA A 219 18.11 10.02 2.29
N VAL A 220 18.19 9.51 1.06
CA VAL A 220 19.22 8.52 0.68
C VAL A 220 20.61 9.16 0.72
N ARG A 221 20.76 10.37 0.17
CA ARG A 221 22.03 11.12 0.19
C ARG A 221 22.50 11.47 1.59
N SER A 222 21.63 11.48 2.60
CA SER A 222 22.03 11.67 4.00
C SER A 222 22.65 10.42 4.64
N GLY A 223 22.87 9.34 3.87
CA GLY A 223 23.50 8.10 4.34
C GLY A 223 22.54 7.09 4.94
N ARG A 224 21.23 7.28 4.80
CA ARG A 224 20.22 6.28 5.21
C ARG A 224 20.14 5.15 4.19
N SER A 225 19.85 3.94 4.65
CA SER A 225 19.59 2.80 3.74
C SER A 225 18.32 3.04 2.92
N ILE A 226 18.22 2.42 1.74
CA ILE A 226 17.01 2.50 0.91
C ILE A 226 15.79 1.98 1.67
N GLU A 227 15.94 0.87 2.39
CA GLU A 227 14.90 0.27 3.22
C GLU A 227 14.41 1.23 4.31
N ASP A 228 15.33 1.89 5.01
CA ASP A 228 14.97 2.91 6.00
C ASP A 228 14.20 4.07 5.37
N VAL A 229 14.64 4.56 4.22
CA VAL A 229 13.96 5.68 3.55
C VAL A 229 12.57 5.26 3.09
N ASP A 230 12.41 4.08 2.50
CA ASP A 230 11.16 3.52 2.01
C ASP A 230 10.14 3.20 3.12
N ASN A 231 10.60 3.07 4.37
CA ASN A 231 9.77 2.88 5.56
C ASN A 231 9.11 4.18 6.06
N PHE A 232 9.65 5.35 5.69
CA PHE A 232 9.16 6.65 6.14
C PHE A 232 8.77 7.60 5.00
N ASN A 233 9.23 7.34 3.77
CA ASN A 233 8.97 8.16 2.61
C ASN A 233 8.53 7.29 1.44
N SER A 234 7.37 7.60 0.86
CA SER A 234 6.99 7.02 -0.43
C SER A 234 7.99 7.43 -1.50
N ARG A 235 8.27 6.52 -2.45
CA ARG A 235 8.89 6.90 -3.72
C ARG A 235 7.93 7.79 -4.53
N GLY A 236 8.45 8.57 -5.48
CA GLY A 236 7.62 9.43 -6.32
C GLY A 236 6.55 8.62 -7.07
N GLY A 237 5.33 9.15 -7.14
CA GLY A 237 4.17 8.47 -7.71
C GLY A 237 3.47 7.47 -6.77
N HIS A 238 4.09 7.10 -5.64
CA HIS A 238 3.51 6.17 -4.65
C HIS A 238 2.91 6.84 -3.41
N SER A 239 2.99 8.18 -3.30
CA SER A 239 2.35 8.91 -2.21
C SER A 239 0.91 9.27 -2.55
N GLU A 240 -0.02 9.02 -1.63
CA GLU A 240 -1.40 9.49 -1.79
C GLU A 240 -1.51 11.02 -1.84
N HIS A 241 -0.54 11.77 -1.30
CA HIS A 241 -0.53 13.23 -1.43
C HIS A 241 -0.47 13.71 -2.89
N HIS A 242 0.05 12.90 -3.81
CA HIS A 242 0.04 13.20 -5.24
C HIS A 242 -1.38 13.29 -5.80
N THR A 243 -2.33 12.54 -5.24
CA THR A 243 -3.72 12.51 -5.72
C THR A 243 -4.49 13.80 -5.41
N GLY A 244 -3.99 14.63 -4.48
CA GLY A 244 -4.76 15.75 -3.92
C GLY A 244 -5.95 15.31 -3.05
N LEU A 245 -6.05 14.02 -2.69
CA LEU A 245 -7.12 13.44 -1.85
C LEU A 245 -6.66 13.11 -0.43
N ALA A 246 -5.38 13.29 -0.12
CA ALA A 246 -4.82 13.05 1.22
C ALA A 246 -4.55 14.36 1.97
N VAL A 247 -4.84 14.36 3.26
CA VAL A 247 -4.56 15.47 4.18
C VAL A 247 -3.99 14.94 5.50
N ASP A 248 -2.81 15.42 5.86
CA ASP A 248 -2.28 15.31 7.21
C ASP A 248 -2.95 16.37 8.07
N VAL A 249 -3.52 16.00 9.22
CA VAL A 249 -4.23 16.92 10.10
C VAL A 249 -3.46 17.24 11.38
N ILE A 250 -3.61 18.47 11.87
CA ILE A 250 -3.06 19.00 13.13
C ILE A 250 -1.53 19.06 13.13
N LYS A 251 -0.86 17.91 13.15
CA LYS A 251 0.60 17.72 13.10
C LYS A 251 0.92 16.36 12.47
N ASN A 252 2.08 16.22 11.85
CA ASN A 252 2.53 14.94 11.27
C ASN A 252 3.36 14.08 12.27
N ASN A 253 2.90 13.95 13.51
CA ASN A 253 3.56 13.10 14.51
C ASN A 253 2.59 12.56 15.57
N TYR A 254 3.04 11.57 16.34
CA TYR A 254 2.20 10.83 17.30
C TYR A 254 1.63 11.67 18.45
N SER A 255 2.07 12.92 18.66
CA SER A 255 1.43 13.79 19.65
C SER A 255 -0.05 14.05 19.33
N VAL A 256 -0.45 13.89 18.05
CA VAL A 256 -1.85 14.00 17.61
C VAL A 256 -2.77 13.02 18.34
N GLU A 257 -2.33 11.79 18.67
CA GLU A 257 -3.17 10.81 19.37
C GLU A 257 -3.65 11.29 20.74
N LYS A 258 -2.91 12.22 21.36
CA LYS A 258 -3.23 12.77 22.68
C LYS A 258 -4.23 13.92 22.63
N THR A 259 -4.68 14.31 21.43
CA THR A 259 -5.60 15.44 21.22
C THR A 259 -7.05 15.00 21.29
N LYS A 260 -7.93 15.91 21.71
CA LYS A 260 -9.39 15.67 21.68
C LYS A 260 -9.91 15.60 20.24
N GLU A 261 -9.26 16.32 19.34
CA GLU A 261 -9.52 16.29 17.91
C GLU A 261 -9.33 14.89 17.33
N PHE A 262 -8.23 14.19 17.66
CA PHE A 262 -8.00 12.81 17.22
C PHE A 262 -9.10 11.86 17.70
N GLU A 263 -9.47 11.95 18.98
CA GLU A 263 -10.58 11.13 19.50
C GLU A 263 -11.87 11.40 18.70
N TRP A 264 -12.12 12.64 18.31
CA TRP A 264 -13.30 12.99 17.54
C TRP A 264 -13.22 12.50 16.09
N TYR A 265 -12.14 12.80 15.35
CA TYR A 265 -12.10 12.46 13.93
C TYR A 265 -11.89 10.96 13.69
N SER A 266 -11.22 10.24 14.59
CA SER A 266 -11.13 8.77 14.50
C SER A 266 -12.51 8.09 14.54
N LYS A 267 -13.53 8.75 15.09
CA LYS A 267 -14.92 8.28 15.17
C LYS A 267 -15.87 8.96 14.19
N ASN A 268 -15.42 9.98 13.45
CA ASN A 268 -16.31 10.82 12.65
C ASN A 268 -15.81 11.16 11.24
N ALA A 269 -14.52 10.99 10.93
CA ALA A 269 -13.95 11.35 9.62
C ALA A 269 -14.67 10.65 8.45
N HIS A 270 -15.10 9.39 8.64
CA HIS A 270 -15.80 8.60 7.63
C HIS A 270 -17.13 9.23 7.20
N LYS A 271 -17.81 9.95 8.09
CA LYS A 271 -19.06 10.68 7.79
C LYS A 271 -18.86 11.86 6.82
N TYR A 272 -17.61 12.24 6.59
CA TYR A 272 -17.20 13.28 5.65
C TYR A 272 -16.43 12.70 4.46
N GLY A 273 -16.41 11.38 4.30
CA GLY A 273 -15.71 10.72 3.20
C GLY A 273 -14.22 10.48 3.45
N PHE A 274 -13.72 10.65 4.68
CA PHE A 274 -12.31 10.43 5.03
C PHE A 274 -12.11 9.17 5.86
N ILE A 275 -11.04 8.44 5.58
CA ILE A 275 -10.58 7.31 6.40
C ILE A 275 -9.20 7.62 7.00
N ILE A 276 -8.90 7.04 8.16
CA ILE A 276 -7.51 6.95 8.62
C ILE A 276 -6.83 5.89 7.75
N ARG A 277 -5.95 6.31 6.84
CA ARG A 277 -5.44 5.46 5.75
C ARG A 277 -4.53 4.34 6.24
N TYR A 278 -3.71 4.64 7.26
CA TYR A 278 -2.67 3.76 7.78
C TYR A 278 -2.95 3.45 9.26
N PRO A 279 -3.81 2.46 9.55
CA PRO A 279 -4.15 2.07 10.92
C PRO A 279 -3.05 1.24 11.59
N ARG A 280 -3.10 1.16 12.92
CA ARG A 280 -2.15 0.40 13.74
C ARG A 280 -2.26 -1.10 13.47
N ASN A 281 -1.12 -1.81 13.51
CA ASN A 281 -1.03 -3.27 13.32
C ASN A 281 -1.41 -3.75 11.90
N LYS A 282 -1.39 -2.84 10.92
CA LYS A 282 -1.71 -3.10 9.50
C LYS A 282 -0.57 -2.69 8.57
N GLU A 283 0.63 -2.49 9.13
CA GLU A 283 1.85 -2.11 8.43
C GLU A 283 2.28 -3.18 7.43
N HIS A 284 2.10 -4.46 7.78
CA HIS A 284 2.37 -5.60 6.90
C HIS A 284 1.46 -5.65 5.66
N ILE A 285 0.32 -4.94 5.67
CA ILE A 285 -0.61 -4.86 4.53
C ILE A 285 -0.37 -3.59 3.73
N THR A 286 -0.33 -2.44 4.41
CA THR A 286 -0.24 -1.13 3.74
C THR A 286 1.18 -0.78 3.30
N GLY A 287 2.18 -1.36 3.96
CA GLY A 287 3.59 -1.02 3.81
C GLY A 287 4.00 0.29 4.47
N TYR A 288 3.09 0.97 5.16
CA TYR A 288 3.35 2.21 5.90
C TYR A 288 3.17 1.98 7.38
N LYS A 289 3.95 2.70 8.19
CA LYS A 289 3.74 2.74 9.64
C LYS A 289 2.38 3.33 9.95
N TYR A 290 1.89 3.08 11.15
CA TYR A 290 0.71 3.75 11.67
C TYR A 290 0.84 5.28 11.60
N GLU A 291 -0.12 5.95 10.97
CA GLU A 291 -0.16 7.41 10.82
C GLU A 291 -1.54 7.95 11.21
N PRO A 292 -1.76 8.31 12.50
CA PRO A 292 -3.05 8.81 12.97
C PRO A 292 -3.50 10.13 12.35
N TRP A 293 -2.56 10.89 11.77
CA TRP A 293 -2.81 12.18 11.16
C TRP A 293 -3.19 12.10 9.67
N HIS A 294 -2.85 11.01 8.98
CA HIS A 294 -3.03 10.88 7.52
C HIS A 294 -4.46 10.44 7.21
N LEU A 295 -5.27 11.39 6.73
CA LEU A 295 -6.63 11.13 6.28
C LEU A 295 -6.69 11.06 4.76
N ARG A 296 -7.30 10.00 4.24
CA ARG A 296 -7.53 9.80 2.81
C ARG A 296 -9.01 10.02 2.49
N TYR A 297 -9.31 10.93 1.56
CA TYR A 297 -10.65 11.09 1.01
C TYR A 297 -10.96 9.99 0.00
N VAL A 298 -12.04 9.28 0.23
CA VAL A 298 -12.58 8.22 -0.64
C VAL A 298 -14.07 8.44 -0.95
N GLY A 299 -14.65 9.57 -0.53
CA GLY A 299 -16.05 9.89 -0.77
C GLY A 299 -17.00 8.93 -0.06
N ASP A 300 -18.10 8.59 -0.71
CA ASP A 300 -19.25 7.89 -0.10
C ASP A 300 -18.94 6.48 0.41
N ILE A 301 -17.81 5.88 0.02
CA ILE A 301 -17.41 4.55 0.50
C ILE A 301 -16.67 4.58 1.84
N ALA A 302 -16.34 5.76 2.39
CA ALA A 302 -15.58 5.88 3.62
C ALA A 302 -16.27 5.24 4.82
N GLU A 303 -17.60 5.37 4.92
CA GLU A 303 -18.40 4.75 5.98
C GLU A 303 -18.33 3.22 5.91
N LYS A 304 -18.47 2.64 4.72
CA LYS A 304 -18.36 1.19 4.51
C LYS A 304 -16.96 0.66 4.86
N ILE A 305 -15.91 1.39 4.47
CA ILE A 305 -14.53 1.03 4.83
C ILE A 305 -14.37 1.05 6.35
N TYR A 306 -14.83 2.13 7.01
CA TYR A 306 -14.77 2.27 8.46
C TYR A 306 -15.49 1.15 9.20
N GLU A 307 -16.72 0.82 8.80
CA GLU A 307 -17.53 -0.24 9.41
C GLU A 307 -16.94 -1.64 9.18
N SER A 308 -16.34 -1.89 8.01
CA SER A 308 -15.73 -3.18 7.69
C SER A 308 -14.49 -3.52 8.53
N GLY A 309 -13.80 -2.51 9.08
CA GLY A 309 -12.51 -2.68 9.75
C GLY A 309 -11.35 -3.09 8.83
N LEU A 310 -11.55 -3.06 7.52
CA LEU A 310 -10.52 -3.35 6.52
C LEU A 310 -9.60 -2.14 6.30
N THR A 311 -8.36 -2.40 5.87
CA THR A 311 -7.56 -1.34 5.25
C THR A 311 -8.16 -0.94 3.90
N TYR A 312 -7.74 0.21 3.36
CA TYR A 312 -8.16 0.58 2.01
C TYR A 312 -7.67 -0.41 0.95
N ASP A 313 -6.47 -0.99 1.12
CA ASP A 313 -5.90 -2.00 0.23
C ASP A 313 -6.75 -3.28 0.23
N GLU A 314 -7.15 -3.78 1.42
CA GLU A 314 -8.05 -4.93 1.56
C GLU A 314 -9.42 -4.63 0.92
N TYR A 315 -10.02 -3.48 1.23
CA TYR A 315 -11.33 -3.09 0.69
C TYR A 315 -11.29 -2.90 -0.84
N TYR A 316 -10.22 -2.33 -1.37
CA TYR A 316 -10.09 -2.04 -2.78
C TYR A 316 -10.10 -3.33 -3.62
N VAL A 317 -9.30 -4.32 -3.26
CA VAL A 317 -9.21 -5.58 -4.03
C VAL A 317 -10.40 -6.52 -3.84
N THR A 318 -11.17 -6.36 -2.75
CA THR A 318 -12.32 -7.22 -2.44
C THR A 318 -13.66 -6.63 -2.89
N VAL A 319 -13.75 -5.29 -2.99
CA VAL A 319 -15.03 -4.59 -3.24
C VAL A 319 -14.99 -3.63 -4.44
N ILE A 320 -13.88 -2.93 -4.68
CA ILE A 320 -13.81 -1.88 -5.73
C ILE A 320 -13.35 -2.45 -7.06
N GLU A 321 -12.36 -3.33 -7.04
CA GLU A 321 -11.85 -4.03 -8.21
C GLU A 321 -11.94 -5.55 -8.02
N PRO A 322 -13.18 -6.09 -7.86
CA PRO A 322 -13.42 -7.53 -7.98
C PRO A 322 -13.09 -8.00 -9.40
N GLU A 323 -13.00 -9.31 -9.59
CA GLU A 323 -12.67 -9.99 -10.86
C GLU A 323 -13.54 -9.54 -12.04
#